data_AF-A0A2D8CPC3-F1
#
_entry.id   AF-A0A2D8CPC3-F1
#
_cell.length_a   1.000
_cell.length_b   1.000
_cell.length_c   1.000
_cell.angle_alpha   90.00
_cell.angle_beta   90.00
_cell.angle_gamma   90.00
#
_symmetry.space_group_name_H-M   'P 1'
#
loop_
_entity.id
_entity.type
_entity.pdbx_description
1 polymer ?
#
loop_
_entity_poly.entity_id
_entity_poly.type
_entity_poly.pdbx_seq_one_letter_code
_entity_poly.pdbx_strand_id
1 'polypeptide(L)'
;MLEDYREMLDYAEWFREKNVIIVPHGSLVEYLGASNFRNLEVPTFGNRNILHWESSRALQRQWLEDGGCTMPKVVEDPHNIDGPVIVKYAGAKGGRGYFVARDYRDFRRNVDIEEEFTIQEYVLGCRYYLHFFFDPTAEDGFQVQGRGQHAGKNLGRLELLSMDRRDESNVDEFYKLGSLRDLRE
;
A
#
# COMPACT_ATOMS: atom_id res chain seq x y z
N MET A 1 -11.69 -29.07 2.23
CA MET A 1 -11.45 -27.61 2.05
C MET A 1 -11.15 -27.05 3.43
N LEU A 2 -10.33 -26.00 3.54
CA LEU A 2 -10.18 -25.28 4.81
C LEU A 2 -11.43 -24.42 4.99
N GLU A 3 -11.98 -24.39 6.20
CA GLU A 3 -13.11 -23.52 6.53
C GLU A 3 -12.62 -22.12 6.96
N ASP A 4 -11.42 -22.06 7.55
CA ASP A 4 -10.72 -20.83 7.92
C ASP A 4 -9.22 -20.93 7.55
N TYR A 5 -8.63 -19.84 7.06
CA TYR A 5 -7.20 -19.80 6.74
C TYR A 5 -6.30 -20.08 7.95
N ARG A 6 -6.76 -19.82 9.18
CA ARG A 6 -6.03 -20.12 10.41
C ARG A 6 -5.77 -21.60 10.63
N GLU A 7 -6.61 -22.47 10.08
CA GLU A 7 -6.39 -23.93 10.10
C GLU A 7 -5.08 -24.31 9.41
N MET A 8 -4.54 -23.45 8.52
CA MET A 8 -3.23 -23.69 7.92
C MET A 8 -2.10 -23.84 8.94
N LEU A 9 -2.24 -23.24 10.13
CA LEU A 9 -1.27 -23.40 11.22
C LEU A 9 -1.25 -24.84 11.74
N ASP A 10 -2.42 -25.47 11.83
CA ASP A 10 -2.56 -26.85 12.31
C ASP A 10 -2.07 -27.86 11.27
N TYR A 11 -2.17 -27.52 9.98
CA TYR A 11 -1.70 -28.35 8.86
C TYR A 11 -0.26 -28.05 8.41
N ALA A 12 0.50 -27.24 9.16
CA ALA A 12 1.87 -26.86 8.78
C ALA A 12 2.79 -28.06 8.54
N GLU A 13 2.71 -29.09 9.39
CA GLU A 13 3.48 -30.33 9.22
C GLU A 13 3.10 -31.06 7.94
N TRP A 14 1.80 -31.23 7.69
CA TRP A 14 1.29 -31.86 6.48
C TRP A 14 1.78 -31.15 5.21
N PHE A 15 1.79 -29.81 5.20
CA PHE A 15 2.31 -29.04 4.07
C PHE A 15 3.79 -29.31 3.81
N ARG A 16 4.61 -29.39 4.87
CA ARG A 16 6.04 -29.72 4.76
C ARG A 16 6.25 -31.14 4.24
N GLU A 17 5.53 -32.13 4.76
CA GLU A 17 5.60 -33.52 4.28
C GLU A 17 5.25 -33.67 2.81
N LYS A 18 4.38 -32.78 2.30
CA LYS A 18 3.98 -32.74 0.89
C LYS A 18 4.86 -31.84 0.02
N ASN A 19 5.95 -31.28 0.55
CA ASN A 19 6.86 -30.36 -0.15
C ASN A 19 6.12 -29.14 -0.75
N VAL A 20 5.14 -28.63 -0.03
CA VAL A 20 4.34 -27.48 -0.49
C VAL A 20 5.14 -26.19 -0.33
N ILE A 21 5.08 -25.35 -1.36
CA ILE A 21 5.53 -23.96 -1.32
C ILE A 21 4.30 -23.08 -1.48
N ILE A 22 4.06 -22.21 -0.50
CA ILE A 22 2.94 -21.27 -0.51
C ILE A 22 3.32 -20.03 -1.33
N VAL A 23 2.49 -19.68 -2.32
CA VAL A 23 2.57 -18.41 -3.03
C VAL A 23 1.56 -17.45 -2.41
N PRO A 24 2.00 -16.44 -1.62
CA PRO A 24 1.06 -15.58 -0.90
C PRO A 24 0.36 -14.58 -1.82
N HIS A 25 -0.92 -14.30 -1.51
CA HIS A 25 -1.71 -13.22 -2.10
C HIS A 25 -2.32 -12.36 -0.97
N GLY A 26 -2.79 -11.15 -1.29
CA GLY A 26 -3.26 -10.17 -0.29
C GLY A 26 -4.30 -10.73 0.68
N SER A 27 -5.30 -11.46 0.17
CA SER A 27 -6.33 -12.07 1.02
C SER A 27 -5.80 -13.13 1.98
N LEU A 28 -4.80 -13.94 1.58
CA LEU A 28 -4.21 -14.93 2.48
C LEU A 28 -3.59 -14.26 3.70
N VAL A 29 -2.80 -13.21 3.48
CA VAL A 29 -2.14 -12.46 4.56
C VAL A 29 -3.17 -11.74 5.43
N GLU A 30 -4.22 -11.17 4.83
CA GLU A 30 -5.30 -10.50 5.55
C GLU A 30 -6.07 -11.46 6.47
N TYR A 31 -6.49 -12.61 5.97
CA TYR A 31 -7.32 -13.55 6.75
C TYR A 31 -6.50 -14.36 7.76
N LEU A 32 -5.30 -14.81 7.39
CA LEU A 32 -4.41 -15.52 8.31
C LEU A 32 -3.88 -14.57 9.40
N GLY A 33 -3.65 -13.31 9.04
CA GLY A 33 -3.02 -12.28 9.86
C GLY A 33 -1.50 -12.26 9.68
N ALA A 34 -0.92 -11.06 9.61
CA ALA A 34 0.50 -10.86 9.31
C ALA A 34 1.45 -11.61 10.26
N SER A 35 1.15 -11.61 11.57
CA SER A 35 1.96 -12.32 12.57
C SER A 35 1.93 -13.83 12.37
N ASN A 36 0.75 -14.40 12.11
CA ASN A 36 0.59 -15.84 11.88
C ASN A 36 1.28 -16.26 10.58
N PHE A 37 1.11 -15.50 9.49
CA PHE A 37 1.80 -15.77 8.24
C PHE A 37 3.33 -15.73 8.39
N ARG A 38 3.85 -14.75 9.14
CA ARG A 38 5.30 -14.65 9.40
C ARG A 38 5.84 -15.88 10.11
N ASN A 39 5.09 -16.39 11.08
CA ASN A 39 5.46 -17.54 11.92
C ASN A 39 5.06 -18.90 11.31
N LEU A 40 4.31 -18.92 10.20
CA LEU A 40 3.87 -20.17 9.56
C LEU A 40 5.08 -20.99 9.11
N GLU A 41 5.24 -22.18 9.64
CA GLU A 41 6.43 -22.99 9.41
C GLU A 41 6.37 -23.80 8.10
N VAL A 42 5.92 -23.18 7.01
CA VAL A 42 5.81 -23.80 5.67
C VAL A 42 6.57 -22.92 4.68
N PRO A 43 7.40 -23.45 3.77
CA PRO A 43 8.09 -22.63 2.77
C PRO A 43 7.14 -21.69 2.03
N THR A 44 7.49 -20.40 1.95
CA THR A 44 6.70 -19.37 1.27
C THR A 44 7.53 -18.67 0.21
N PHE A 45 6.96 -18.42 -0.96
CA PHE A 45 7.57 -17.59 -1.98
C PHE A 45 7.58 -16.11 -1.54
N GLY A 46 8.73 -15.44 -1.70
CA GLY A 46 8.93 -14.03 -1.33
C GLY A 46 9.57 -13.82 0.05
N ASN A 47 9.58 -12.55 0.50
CA ASN A 47 10.21 -12.15 1.77
C ASN A 47 9.15 -11.84 2.83
N ARG A 48 9.01 -12.71 3.84
CA ARG A 48 8.04 -12.51 4.93
C ARG A 48 8.24 -11.24 5.77
N ASN A 49 9.48 -10.75 5.84
CA ASN A 49 9.77 -9.54 6.60
C ASN A 49 9.18 -8.28 5.94
N ILE A 50 8.71 -8.37 4.70
CA ILE A 50 8.02 -7.26 4.03
C ILE A 50 6.75 -6.82 4.76
N LEU A 51 6.07 -7.77 5.42
CA LEU A 51 4.85 -7.50 6.17
C LEU A 51 5.05 -6.52 7.31
N HIS A 52 6.28 -6.43 7.86
CA HIS A 52 6.61 -5.40 8.84
C HIS A 52 6.50 -4.00 8.24
N TRP A 53 7.03 -3.80 7.04
CA TRP A 53 6.97 -2.52 6.33
C TRP A 53 5.54 -2.15 5.91
N GLU A 54 4.73 -3.15 5.55
CA GLU A 54 3.34 -2.95 5.14
C GLU A 54 2.37 -2.75 6.32
N SER A 55 2.81 -3.05 7.56
CA SER A 55 1.97 -2.97 8.76
C SER A 55 1.60 -1.55 9.20
N SER A 56 2.37 -0.54 8.78
CA SER A 56 2.10 0.86 9.14
C SER A 56 2.36 1.80 7.97
N ARG A 57 1.54 2.86 7.88
CA ARG A 57 1.67 3.89 6.84
C ARG A 57 2.99 4.65 6.96
N ALA A 58 3.50 4.84 8.17
CA ALA A 58 4.76 5.53 8.42
C ALA A 58 5.96 4.71 7.90
N LEU A 59 6.00 3.40 8.19
CA LEU A 59 7.04 2.51 7.68
C LEU A 59 6.97 2.39 6.16
N GLN A 60 5.77 2.27 5.59
CA GLN A 60 5.59 2.24 4.14
C GLN A 60 6.09 3.54 3.48
N ARG A 61 5.79 4.71 4.05
CA ARG A 61 6.28 5.99 3.54
C ARG A 61 7.81 6.04 3.57
N GLN A 62 8.41 5.73 4.72
CA GLN A 62 9.85 5.70 4.88
C GLN A 62 10.50 4.79 3.82
N TRP A 63 9.95 3.59 3.64
CA TRP A 63 10.47 2.62 2.69
C TRP A 63 10.42 3.13 1.24
N LEU A 64 9.30 3.75 0.85
CA LEU A 64 9.14 4.32 -0.50
C LEU A 64 10.09 5.50 -0.72
N GLU A 65 10.22 6.41 0.24
CA GLU A 65 11.14 7.56 0.16
C GLU A 65 12.60 7.09 0.11
N ASP A 66 13.00 6.10 0.92
CA ASP A 66 14.33 5.48 0.88
C ASP A 66 14.60 4.78 -0.48
N GLY A 67 13.55 4.27 -1.12
CA GLY A 67 13.57 3.74 -2.49
C GLY A 67 13.75 4.81 -3.57
N GLY A 68 13.60 6.10 -3.22
CA GLY A 68 13.62 7.22 -4.15
C GLY A 68 12.27 7.53 -4.80
N CYS A 69 11.18 6.98 -4.27
CA CYS A 69 9.84 7.34 -4.71
C CYS A 69 9.44 8.71 -4.15
N THR A 70 8.78 9.52 -4.97
CA THR A 70 8.16 10.77 -4.50
C THR A 70 6.81 10.45 -3.86
N MET A 71 6.63 10.89 -2.61
CA MET A 71 5.39 10.68 -1.86
C MET A 71 4.63 12.00 -1.71
N PRO A 72 3.28 12.01 -1.79
CA PRO A 72 2.51 13.23 -1.60
C PRO A 72 2.77 13.83 -0.21
N LYS A 73 2.84 15.16 -0.12
CA LYS A 73 3.18 15.87 1.11
C LYS A 73 2.18 15.57 2.23
N VAL A 74 2.68 15.42 3.44
CA VAL A 74 1.83 15.33 4.66
C VAL A 74 1.64 16.74 5.19
N VAL A 75 0.42 17.07 5.59
CA VAL A 75 0.10 18.34 6.24
C VAL A 75 -0.11 18.06 7.73
N GLU A 76 0.80 18.55 8.57
CA GLU A 76 0.76 18.29 10.02
C GLU A 76 -0.28 19.17 10.73
N ASP A 77 -0.33 20.45 10.38
CA ASP A 77 -1.32 21.40 10.90
C ASP A 77 -2.39 21.67 9.83
N PRO A 78 -3.67 21.35 10.09
CA PRO A 78 -4.75 21.65 9.15
C PRO A 78 -4.86 23.13 8.76
N HIS A 79 -4.35 24.07 9.56
CA HIS A 79 -4.33 25.49 9.19
C HIS A 79 -3.38 25.79 8.02
N ASN A 80 -2.44 24.89 7.74
CA ASN A 80 -1.49 25.00 6.62
C ASN A 80 -2.03 24.38 5.31
N ILE A 81 -3.32 24.02 5.24
CA ILE A 81 -3.94 23.55 4.00
C ILE A 81 -3.97 24.72 3.00
N ASP A 82 -3.14 24.62 1.96
CA ASP A 82 -2.96 25.61 0.89
C ASP A 82 -3.47 25.12 -0.49
N GLY A 83 -4.13 23.95 -0.51
CA GLY A 83 -4.74 23.34 -1.69
C GLY A 83 -5.50 22.06 -1.35
N PRO A 84 -6.01 21.32 -2.36
CA PRO A 84 -6.76 20.10 -2.13
C PRO A 84 -5.95 19.05 -1.36
N VAL A 85 -6.55 18.52 -0.30
CA VAL A 85 -6.00 17.44 0.53
C VAL A 85 -7.00 16.30 0.68
N ILE A 86 -6.50 15.09 0.83
CA ILE A 86 -7.28 13.92 1.25
C ILE A 86 -7.01 13.62 2.72
N VAL A 87 -8.09 13.47 3.48
CA VAL A 87 -8.05 13.08 4.89
C VAL A 87 -8.33 11.59 4.99
N LYS A 88 -7.45 10.88 5.69
CA LYS A 88 -7.47 9.42 5.81
C LYS A 88 -7.52 9.00 7.26
N TYR A 89 -8.63 8.43 7.70
CA TYR A 89 -8.74 7.86 9.06
C TYR A 89 -7.86 6.61 9.23
N ALA A 90 -7.38 6.40 10.46
CA ALA A 90 -6.69 5.19 10.87
C ALA A 90 -7.62 3.98 10.76
N GLY A 91 -7.10 2.82 10.31
CA GLY A 91 -7.90 1.58 10.22
C GLY A 91 -8.93 1.50 9.09
N ALA A 92 -9.13 2.56 8.30
CA ALA A 92 -10.01 2.56 7.13
C ALA A 92 -9.61 1.53 6.06
N LYS A 93 -10.23 0.35 6.08
CA LYS A 93 -10.08 -0.66 5.03
C LYS A 93 -10.84 -0.23 3.76
N GLY A 94 -10.13 -0.18 2.63
CA GLY A 94 -10.70 0.13 1.32
C GLY A 94 -11.10 1.59 1.11
N GLY A 95 -10.54 2.53 1.87
CA GLY A 95 -10.81 3.98 1.70
C GLY A 95 -12.16 4.46 2.24
N ARG A 96 -12.86 3.64 3.03
CA ARG A 96 -14.08 4.06 3.73
C ARG A 96 -13.77 5.19 4.70
N GLY A 97 -14.56 6.25 4.67
CA GLY A 97 -14.39 7.43 5.52
C GLY A 97 -13.39 8.46 4.99
N TYR A 98 -12.69 8.19 3.90
CA TYR A 98 -11.81 9.21 3.30
C TYR A 98 -12.65 10.31 2.69
N PHE A 99 -12.20 11.55 2.85
CA PHE A 99 -12.81 12.70 2.20
C PHE A 99 -11.74 13.67 1.71
N VAL A 100 -12.13 14.50 0.75
CA VAL A 100 -11.27 15.54 0.19
C VAL A 100 -11.71 16.88 0.79
N ALA A 101 -10.75 17.71 1.19
CA ALA A 101 -10.97 19.06 1.66
C ALA A 101 -10.17 20.04 0.78
N ARG A 102 -10.81 21.15 0.41
CA ARG A 102 -10.19 22.19 -0.43
C ARG A 102 -9.39 23.22 0.37
N ASP A 103 -9.79 23.42 1.62
CA ASP A 103 -9.23 24.40 2.55
C ASP A 103 -9.49 23.97 4.01
N TYR A 104 -8.97 24.75 4.97
CA TYR A 104 -9.16 24.50 6.39
C TYR A 104 -10.64 24.53 6.85
N ARG A 105 -11.47 25.38 6.23
CA ARG A 105 -12.89 25.49 6.60
C ARG A 105 -13.65 24.24 6.19
N ASP A 106 -13.37 23.72 5.00
CA ASP A 106 -13.94 22.48 4.48
C ASP A 106 -13.47 21.28 5.31
N PHE A 107 -12.18 21.25 5.67
CA PHE A 107 -11.64 20.26 6.60
C PHE A 107 -12.40 20.25 7.93
N ARG A 108 -12.52 21.40 8.61
CA ARG A 108 -13.18 21.51 9.93
C ARG A 108 -14.65 21.11 9.93
N ARG A 109 -15.33 21.23 8.79
CA ARG A 109 -16.75 20.86 8.64
C ARG A 109 -16.99 19.36 8.53
N ASN A 110 -16.00 18.62 8.03
CA ASN A 110 -16.17 17.21 7.67
C ASN A 110 -15.33 16.26 8.53
N VAL A 111 -14.30 16.76 9.22
CA VAL A 111 -13.46 15.94 10.08
C VAL A 111 -14.22 15.53 11.35
N ASP A 112 -14.11 14.26 11.70
CA ASP A 112 -14.35 13.78 13.05
C ASP A 112 -13.03 13.85 13.82
N ILE A 113 -12.96 14.75 14.78
CA ILE A 113 -11.73 14.99 15.57
C ILE A 113 -11.48 13.91 16.62
N GLU A 114 -12.48 13.07 16.91
CA GLU A 114 -12.35 11.97 17.85
C GLU A 114 -11.63 10.76 17.22
N GLU A 115 -11.57 10.70 15.89
CA GLU A 115 -10.84 9.68 15.15
C GLU A 115 -9.42 10.14 14.78
N GLU A 116 -8.46 9.21 14.81
CA GLU A 116 -7.11 9.47 14.33
C GLU A 116 -7.11 9.56 12.79
N PHE A 117 -6.53 10.63 12.24
CA PHE A 117 -6.46 10.85 10.79
C PHE A 117 -5.09 11.34 10.32
N THR A 118 -4.85 11.20 9.02
CA THR A 118 -3.70 11.80 8.32
C THR A 118 -4.21 12.71 7.21
N ILE A 119 -3.65 13.91 7.11
CA ILE A 119 -3.93 14.86 6.02
C ILE A 119 -2.78 14.76 5.01
N GLN A 120 -3.13 14.53 3.75
CA GLN A 120 -2.15 14.37 2.69
C GLN A 120 -2.55 15.19 1.46
N GLU A 121 -1.58 15.76 0.77
CA GLU A 121 -1.75 16.38 -0.54
C GLU A 121 -2.57 15.48 -1.47
N TYR A 122 -3.60 16.06 -2.08
CA TYR A 122 -4.41 15.37 -3.05
C TYR A 122 -3.79 15.51 -4.45
N VAL A 123 -3.13 14.44 -4.89
CA VAL A 123 -2.47 14.41 -6.20
C VAL A 123 -3.51 14.20 -7.30
N LEU A 124 -3.72 15.25 -8.10
CA LEU A 124 -4.53 15.19 -9.31
C LEU A 124 -3.77 14.50 -10.44
N GLY A 125 -4.28 13.35 -10.87
CA GLY A 125 -3.70 12.60 -11.97
C GLY A 125 -4.45 11.32 -12.33
N CYS A 126 -4.00 10.69 -13.41
CA CYS A 126 -4.46 9.37 -13.80
C CYS A 126 -3.78 8.30 -12.92
N ARG A 127 -4.51 7.24 -12.55
CA ARG A 127 -3.94 6.16 -11.71
C ARG A 127 -3.36 5.05 -12.57
N TYR A 128 -2.11 4.71 -12.32
CA TYR A 128 -1.35 3.69 -13.04
C TYR A 128 -0.82 2.69 -12.01
N TYR A 129 -1.26 1.44 -12.11
CA TYR A 129 -0.81 0.34 -11.24
C TYR A 129 0.16 -0.52 -12.04
N LEU A 130 1.45 -0.35 -11.77
CA LEU A 130 2.52 -1.09 -12.42
C LEU A 130 2.75 -2.42 -11.70
N HIS A 131 2.75 -3.53 -12.44
CA HIS A 131 2.99 -4.85 -11.90
C HIS A 131 4.42 -5.29 -12.20
N PHE A 132 5.25 -5.36 -11.16
CA PHE A 132 6.65 -5.75 -11.29
C PHE A 132 6.89 -7.19 -10.83
N PHE A 133 7.92 -7.81 -11.40
CA PHE A 133 8.50 -9.05 -10.89
C PHE A 133 10.01 -8.85 -10.70
N PHE A 134 10.52 -9.28 -9.55
CA PHE A 134 11.93 -9.18 -9.22
C PHE A 134 12.52 -10.59 -9.11
N ASP A 135 13.52 -10.87 -9.95
CA ASP A 135 14.28 -12.11 -9.93
C ASP A 135 15.68 -11.85 -9.34
N PRO A 136 15.96 -12.27 -8.09
CA PRO A 136 17.26 -12.07 -7.45
C PRO A 136 18.38 -12.96 -8.02
N THR A 137 18.06 -13.90 -8.91
CA THR A 137 19.00 -14.88 -9.48
C THR A 137 19.41 -14.56 -10.91
N ALA A 138 18.65 -13.68 -11.58
CA ALA A 138 18.90 -13.30 -12.96
C ALA A 138 20.06 -12.29 -13.09
N GLU A 139 20.98 -12.57 -14.00
CA GLU A 139 22.16 -11.73 -14.28
C GLU A 139 21.99 -10.83 -15.54
N ASP A 140 20.83 -10.89 -16.19
CA ASP A 140 20.50 -10.17 -17.42
C ASP A 140 19.39 -9.11 -17.23
N GLY A 141 19.03 -8.39 -18.30
CA GLY A 141 17.96 -7.38 -18.25
C GLY A 141 18.27 -6.15 -17.39
N PHE A 142 17.23 -5.48 -16.88
CA PHE A 142 17.38 -4.30 -16.03
C PHE A 142 17.78 -4.71 -14.62
N GLN A 143 19.05 -4.48 -14.27
CA GLN A 143 19.63 -4.88 -12.99
C GLN A 143 19.41 -3.83 -11.90
N VAL A 144 18.73 -4.23 -10.82
CA VAL A 144 18.54 -3.41 -9.63
C VAL A 144 19.88 -3.21 -8.94
N GLN A 145 20.32 -1.96 -8.85
CA GLN A 145 21.54 -1.59 -8.17
C GLN A 145 21.31 -1.51 -6.66
N GLY A 146 22.14 -2.21 -5.90
CA GLY A 146 22.12 -2.14 -4.46
C GLY A 146 22.48 -0.76 -3.92
N ARG A 147 21.91 -0.42 -2.76
CA ARG A 147 22.19 0.81 -2.00
C ARG A 147 22.80 0.48 -0.64
N GLY A 148 23.37 1.48 0.03
CA GLY A 148 23.97 1.32 1.36
C GLY A 148 25.08 0.25 1.38
N GLN A 149 24.95 -0.74 2.26
CA GLN A 149 25.91 -1.86 2.36
C GLN A 149 26.02 -2.73 1.09
N HIS A 150 25.06 -2.61 0.17
CA HIS A 150 25.05 -3.31 -1.11
C HIS A 150 25.42 -2.41 -2.30
N ALA A 151 25.93 -1.20 -2.06
CA ALA A 151 26.33 -0.28 -3.12
C ALA A 151 27.31 -0.92 -4.12
N GLY A 152 27.08 -0.69 -5.41
CA GLY A 152 27.90 -1.22 -6.51
C GLY A 152 27.66 -2.69 -6.84
N LYS A 153 26.64 -3.34 -6.25
CA LYS A 153 26.25 -4.72 -6.56
C LYS A 153 24.96 -4.76 -7.36
N ASN A 154 24.92 -5.64 -8.34
CA ASN A 154 23.68 -6.07 -8.99
C ASN A 154 22.93 -7.00 -8.02
N LEU A 155 21.67 -6.69 -7.74
CA LEU A 155 20.83 -7.49 -6.83
C LEU A 155 19.91 -8.47 -7.56
N GLY A 156 19.75 -8.32 -8.86
CA GLY A 156 18.83 -9.11 -9.67
C GLY A 156 18.06 -8.26 -10.68
N ARG A 157 17.27 -8.93 -11.51
CA ARG A 157 16.51 -8.33 -12.61
C ARG A 157 15.15 -7.83 -12.11
N LEU A 158 14.77 -6.61 -12.48
CA LEU A 158 13.42 -6.09 -12.32
C LEU A 158 12.72 -6.06 -13.68
N GLU A 159 11.55 -6.70 -13.75
CA GLU A 159 10.72 -6.77 -14.94
C GLU A 159 9.39 -6.08 -14.71
N LEU A 160 8.93 -5.31 -15.71
CA LEU A 160 7.55 -4.84 -15.77
C LEU A 160 6.72 -5.89 -16.52
N LEU A 161 5.83 -6.57 -15.81
CA LEU A 161 4.99 -7.62 -16.40
C LEU A 161 3.77 -7.05 -17.11
N SER A 162 3.08 -6.12 -16.46
CA SER A 162 1.85 -5.51 -16.98
C SER A 162 1.54 -4.22 -16.22
N MET A 163 0.46 -3.56 -16.63
CA MET A 163 -0.02 -2.35 -15.99
C MET A 163 -1.54 -2.26 -16.09
N ASP A 164 -2.19 -1.92 -14.99
CA ASP A 164 -3.59 -1.49 -14.98
C ASP A 164 -3.68 0.04 -15.01
N ARG A 165 -4.41 0.58 -15.99
CA ARG A 165 -4.56 2.03 -16.21
C ARG A 165 -5.98 2.47 -15.88
N ARG A 166 -6.09 3.62 -15.22
CA ARG A 166 -7.34 4.34 -14.98
C ARG A 166 -7.18 5.74 -15.53
N ASP A 167 -7.39 5.88 -16.84
CA ASP A 167 -7.12 7.13 -17.56
C ASP A 167 -8.17 8.22 -17.25
N GLU A 168 -9.41 7.84 -16.97
CA GLU A 168 -10.51 8.77 -16.64
C GLU A 168 -10.60 9.11 -15.14
N SER A 169 -9.70 8.57 -14.31
CA SER A 169 -9.81 8.77 -12.87
C SER A 169 -9.67 10.23 -12.46
N ASN A 170 -8.92 11.03 -13.23
CA ASN A 170 -8.81 12.46 -12.99
C ASN A 170 -10.17 13.16 -13.09
N VAL A 171 -10.99 12.83 -14.09
CA VAL A 171 -12.33 13.40 -14.30
C VAL A 171 -13.25 13.00 -13.15
N ASP A 172 -13.26 11.71 -12.78
CA ASP A 172 -14.03 11.21 -11.62
C ASP A 172 -13.62 11.91 -10.30
N GLU A 173 -12.32 12.11 -10.11
CA GLU A 173 -11.75 12.80 -8.95
C GLU A 173 -12.08 14.31 -8.97
N PHE A 174 -12.12 14.97 -10.14
CA PHE A 174 -12.56 16.36 -10.29
C PHE A 174 -14.02 16.54 -9.86
N TYR A 175 -14.91 15.59 -10.15
CA TYR A 175 -16.29 15.64 -9.66
C TYR A 175 -16.36 15.57 -8.14
N LYS A 176 -15.47 14.83 -7.48
CA LYS A 176 -15.39 14.79 -6.01
C LYS A 176 -14.88 16.09 -5.40
N LEU A 177 -13.98 16.80 -6.10
CA LEU A 177 -13.53 18.16 -5.72
C LEU A 177 -14.62 19.22 -5.91
N GLY A 178 -15.46 19.03 -6.94
CA GLY A 178 -16.43 20.02 -7.40
C GLY A 178 -17.83 19.88 -6.78
N SER A 179 -18.33 18.68 -6.50
CA SER A 179 -19.71 18.55 -6.05
C SER A 179 -20.10 17.16 -5.56
N LEU A 180 -20.38 17.07 -4.25
CA LEU A 180 -21.47 16.23 -3.73
C LEU A 180 -22.35 16.97 -2.69
N ARG A 181 -21.94 18.16 -2.21
CA ARG A 181 -22.74 18.99 -1.27
C ARG A 181 -23.11 20.37 -1.78
N ASP A 182 -22.36 20.96 -2.72
CA ASP A 182 -22.73 22.23 -3.36
C ASP A 182 -23.99 22.08 -4.27
N LEU A 183 -24.44 20.84 -4.55
CA LEU A 183 -25.72 20.51 -5.20
C LEU A 183 -26.87 20.20 -4.21
N ARG A 184 -26.62 20.25 -2.89
CA ARG A 184 -27.62 19.98 -1.84
C ARG A 184 -28.10 21.24 -1.12
N GLU A 185 -27.62 22.42 -1.53
CA GLU A 185 -28.25 23.73 -1.26
C GLU A 185 -29.11 24.13 -2.47
#